data_AF-A0A098S4B2-F1
#
_entry.id   AF-A0A098S4B2-F1
#
_cell.length_a   1.000
_cell.length_b   1.000
_cell.length_c   1.000
_cell.angle_alpha   90.00
_cell.angle_beta   90.00
_cell.angle_gamma   90.00
#
_symmetry.space_group_name_H-M   'P 1'
#
loop_
_entity.id
_entity.type
_entity.pdbx_description
1 polymer ?
#
loop_
_entity_poly.entity_id
_entity_poly.type
_entity_poly.pdbx_seq_one_letter_code
_entity_poly.pdbx_strand_id
1 'polypeptide(L)'
;MTKEWAPSLAFRRFQGKQYELNRLYWTQVISHEALGQVLEMKDKATQTLNALNMDIPAMRHFHTVEETKQWAPEYLNRSRLHLLVICAANLESYLKEITFWHLYSNGYKSKNAKKLDAIGNAIGRPILSRSSLPEPLKYAQLLFHLDFGTNLTKWQRFYKLRCAAAHNGGMVTARTLKDIPDLTSPLHHPIGLSWKELKDALASAEHIAKAIDQKATDKRLRLNEVKHELDELKSIGNLPEKERLWEFIHQNYGLKGLKRREKVNIEAELY
;
A
#
# COMPACT_ATOMS: atom_id res chain seq x y z
N MET A 1 24.72 12.91 -17.81
CA MET A 1 24.13 13.36 -16.51
C MET A 1 22.82 12.63 -16.31
N THR A 2 22.76 11.67 -15.39
CA THR A 2 21.49 11.06 -14.96
C THR A 2 20.68 12.14 -14.26
N LYS A 3 19.54 12.49 -14.87
CA LYS A 3 18.58 13.43 -14.28
C LYS A 3 18.15 12.86 -12.92
N GLU A 4 18.41 13.59 -11.84
CA GLU A 4 18.02 13.16 -10.50
C GLU A 4 16.49 12.93 -10.46
N TRP A 5 16.07 11.73 -10.06
CA TRP A 5 14.66 11.36 -10.02
C TRP A 5 13.97 12.09 -8.86
N ALA A 6 13.03 12.98 -9.20
CA ALA A 6 12.19 13.67 -8.23
C ALA A 6 10.82 12.97 -8.16
N PRO A 7 10.50 12.28 -7.06
CA PRO A 7 9.29 11.45 -6.98
C PRO A 7 8.00 12.28 -6.97
N SER A 8 6.91 11.69 -7.47
CA SER A 8 5.56 12.27 -7.32
C SER A 8 5.11 12.33 -5.86
N LEU A 9 4.05 13.10 -5.58
CA LEU A 9 3.38 13.04 -4.28
C LEU A 9 2.70 11.68 -4.08
N ALA A 10 2.05 11.14 -5.12
CA ALA A 10 1.44 9.81 -5.09
C ALA A 10 2.44 8.72 -4.66
N PHE A 11 3.65 8.72 -5.22
CA PHE A 11 4.68 7.75 -4.86
C PHE A 11 5.22 7.94 -3.45
N ARG A 12 5.41 9.18 -2.99
CA ARG A 12 5.84 9.44 -1.60
C ARG A 12 4.79 9.00 -0.59
N ARG A 13 3.51 9.19 -0.89
CA ARG A 13 2.40 8.66 -0.07
C ARG A 13 2.42 7.15 -0.02
N PHE A 14 2.61 6.50 -1.17
CA PHE A 14 2.78 5.06 -1.24
C PHE A 14 3.97 4.60 -0.38
N GLN A 15 5.14 5.24 -0.50
CA GLN A 15 6.31 4.92 0.31
C GLN A 15 6.06 5.12 1.80
N GLY A 16 5.39 6.20 2.20
CA GLY A 16 4.98 6.41 3.60
C GLY A 16 4.10 5.26 4.11
N LYS A 17 3.08 4.87 3.34
CA LYS A 17 2.21 3.73 3.68
C LYS A 17 2.98 2.40 3.73
N GLN A 18 3.96 2.18 2.85
CA GLN A 18 4.81 0.98 2.89
C GLN A 18 5.78 1.00 4.07
N TYR A 19 6.32 2.16 4.44
CA TYR A 19 7.17 2.30 5.62
C TYR A 19 6.39 1.96 6.90
N GLU A 20 5.17 2.48 7.04
CA GLU A 20 4.28 2.15 8.15
C GLU A 20 3.94 0.65 8.18
N LEU A 21 3.66 0.06 7.01
CA LEU A 21 3.42 -1.39 6.90
C LEU A 21 4.66 -2.20 7.29
N ASN A 22 5.86 -1.77 6.88
CA ASN A 22 7.13 -2.38 7.27
C ASN A 22 7.38 -2.25 8.77
N ARG A 23 7.00 -1.12 9.39
CA ARG A 23 7.07 -0.95 10.85
C ARG A 23 6.17 -1.96 11.55
N LEU A 24 4.90 -2.06 11.14
CA LEU A 24 3.96 -3.05 11.68
C LEU A 24 4.50 -4.48 11.51
N TYR A 25 5.03 -4.79 10.33
CA TYR A 25 5.67 -6.06 10.01
C TYR A 25 6.80 -6.39 10.99
N TRP A 26 7.79 -5.50 11.15
CA TRP A 26 8.95 -5.76 11.99
C TRP A 26 8.59 -5.81 13.46
N THR A 27 7.65 -4.97 13.91
CA THR A 27 7.13 -5.05 15.28
C THR A 27 6.49 -6.40 15.56
N GLN A 28 5.63 -6.91 14.67
CA GLN A 28 5.01 -8.24 14.86
C GLN A 28 6.03 -9.38 14.91
N VAL A 29 7.04 -9.34 14.03
CA VAL A 29 8.14 -10.32 14.03
C VAL A 29 8.89 -10.28 15.37
N ILE A 30 9.37 -9.10 15.77
CA ILE A 30 10.14 -8.91 16.99
C ILE A 30 9.33 -9.33 18.22
N SER A 31 8.06 -8.90 18.30
CA SER A 31 7.19 -9.26 19.41
C SER A 31 6.95 -10.76 19.51
N HIS A 32 6.81 -11.45 18.39
CA HIS A 32 6.62 -12.91 18.41
C HIS A 32 7.89 -13.65 18.82
N GLU A 33 9.05 -13.30 18.25
CA GLU A 33 10.33 -13.91 18.60
C GLU A 33 10.65 -13.68 20.09
N ALA A 34 10.44 -12.46 20.58
CA ALA A 34 10.62 -12.14 22.00
C ALA A 34 9.64 -12.91 22.89
N LEU A 35 8.36 -13.00 22.50
CA LEU A 35 7.36 -13.78 23.23
C LEU A 35 7.75 -15.26 23.29
N GLY A 36 8.19 -15.83 22.16
CA GLY A 36 8.67 -17.21 22.08
C GLY A 36 9.79 -17.48 23.08
N GLN A 37 10.83 -16.62 23.09
CA GLN A 37 11.94 -16.72 24.04
C GLN A 37 11.48 -16.66 25.51
N VAL A 38 10.53 -15.77 25.82
CA VAL A 38 9.98 -15.68 27.19
C VAL A 38 9.23 -16.96 27.56
N LEU A 39 8.40 -17.48 26.65
CA LEU A 39 7.59 -18.68 26.88
C LEU A 39 8.43 -19.95 27.00
N GLU A 40 9.60 -20.05 26.34
CA GLU A 40 10.53 -21.17 26.52
C GLU A 40 11.02 -21.33 27.97
N MET A 41 11.06 -20.24 28.73
CA MET A 41 11.50 -20.23 30.12
C MET A 41 10.38 -20.51 31.13
N LYS A 42 9.15 -20.77 30.66
CA LYS A 42 7.97 -20.93 31.50
C LYS A 42 7.52 -22.39 31.56
N ASP A 43 6.85 -22.73 32.66
CA ASP A 43 6.24 -24.05 32.80
C ASP A 43 5.15 -24.26 31.74
N LYS A 44 5.20 -25.42 31.08
CA LYS A 44 4.37 -25.77 29.92
C LYS A 44 2.88 -25.84 30.24
N ALA A 45 2.54 -26.30 31.44
CA ALA A 45 1.16 -26.53 31.87
C ALA A 45 0.50 -25.25 32.42
N THR A 46 1.31 -24.25 32.76
CA THR A 46 0.81 -22.96 33.27
C THR A 46 0.02 -22.22 32.19
N GLN A 47 -1.07 -21.56 32.59
CA GLN A 47 -1.80 -20.67 31.68
C GLN A 47 -0.90 -19.53 31.20
N THR A 48 -0.92 -19.25 29.90
CA THR A 48 -0.01 -18.27 29.28
C THR A 48 -0.10 -16.89 29.94
N LEU A 49 -1.31 -16.41 30.23
CA LEU A 49 -1.52 -15.11 30.87
C LEU A 49 -0.88 -15.03 32.25
N ASN A 50 -0.97 -16.11 33.05
CA ASN A 50 -0.35 -16.18 34.37
C ASN A 50 1.18 -16.26 34.26
N ALA A 51 1.70 -17.05 33.31
CA ALA A 51 3.14 -17.18 33.08
C ALA A 51 3.80 -15.84 32.67
N LEU A 52 3.04 -14.96 32.00
CA LEU A 52 3.46 -13.64 31.54
C LEU A 52 3.05 -12.50 32.50
N ASN A 53 2.38 -12.80 33.62
CA ASN A 53 1.83 -11.80 34.55
C ASN A 53 0.96 -10.73 33.86
N MET A 54 0.10 -11.16 32.92
CA MET A 54 -0.78 -10.26 32.19
C MET A 54 -2.13 -10.10 32.89
N ASP A 55 -2.55 -8.84 33.08
CA ASP A 55 -3.89 -8.50 33.59
C ASP A 55 -4.92 -8.53 32.44
N ILE A 56 -5.16 -9.72 31.92
CA ILE A 56 -6.16 -9.99 30.88
C ILE A 56 -7.13 -11.06 31.41
N PRO A 57 -8.45 -10.91 31.25
CA PRO A 57 -9.39 -11.94 31.67
C PRO A 57 -9.11 -13.28 30.99
N ALA A 58 -9.02 -14.37 31.78
CA ALA A 58 -8.70 -15.71 31.28
C ALA A 58 -9.63 -16.19 30.16
N MET A 59 -10.90 -15.75 30.16
CA MET A 59 -11.86 -16.03 29.09
C MET A 59 -11.43 -15.53 27.70
N ARG A 60 -10.53 -14.54 27.63
CA ARG A 60 -10.00 -14.00 26.37
C ARG A 60 -8.81 -14.80 25.85
N HIS A 61 -8.11 -15.53 26.72
CA HIS A 61 -7.01 -16.41 26.34
C HIS A 61 -6.77 -17.47 27.45
N PHE A 62 -7.38 -18.63 27.29
CA PHE A 62 -7.39 -19.70 28.30
C PHE A 62 -6.34 -20.80 28.07
N HIS A 63 -5.45 -20.60 27.10
CA HIS A 63 -4.48 -21.62 26.67
C HIS A 63 -3.24 -21.69 27.57
N THR A 64 -2.70 -22.90 27.71
CA THR A 64 -1.42 -23.15 28.38
C THR A 64 -0.24 -22.61 27.56
N VAL A 65 0.94 -22.50 28.16
CA VAL A 65 2.17 -22.10 27.46
C VAL A 65 2.44 -23.03 26.27
N GLU A 66 2.31 -24.34 26.46
CA GLU A 66 2.53 -25.32 25.39
C GLU A 66 1.52 -25.17 24.24
N GLU A 67 0.23 -25.02 24.56
CA GLU A 67 -0.80 -24.77 23.54
C GLU A 67 -0.53 -23.46 22.78
N THR A 68 -0.17 -22.39 23.49
CA THR A 68 0.17 -21.10 22.86
C THR A 68 1.31 -21.21 21.87
N LYS A 69 2.37 -21.95 22.21
CA LYS A 69 3.47 -22.20 21.29
C LYS A 69 3.02 -22.99 20.05
N GLN A 70 2.05 -23.90 20.20
CA GLN A 70 1.54 -24.71 19.09
C GLN A 70 0.69 -23.91 18.10
N TRP A 71 -0.20 -23.02 18.55
CA TRP A 71 -1.06 -22.24 17.65
C TRP A 71 -0.46 -20.91 17.17
N ALA A 72 0.57 -20.39 17.83
CA ALA A 72 1.17 -19.11 17.46
C ALA A 72 1.71 -19.02 16.01
N PRO A 73 2.32 -20.08 15.42
CA PRO A 73 2.70 -20.07 14.01
C PRO A 73 1.52 -19.86 13.06
N GLU A 74 0.37 -20.45 13.35
CA GLU A 74 -0.86 -20.29 12.57
C GLU A 74 -1.39 -18.85 12.67
N TYR A 75 -1.41 -18.28 13.88
CA TYR A 75 -1.79 -16.88 14.09
C TYR A 75 -0.88 -15.92 13.31
N LEU A 76 0.43 -16.16 13.29
CA LEU A 76 1.35 -15.36 12.48
C LEU A 76 1.08 -15.47 10.99
N ASN A 77 0.81 -16.69 10.50
CA ASN A 77 0.46 -16.92 9.11
C ASN A 77 -0.77 -16.08 8.70
N ARG A 78 -1.78 -15.99 9.57
CA ARG A 78 -2.98 -15.16 9.35
C ARG A 78 -2.69 -13.66 9.45
N SER A 79 -1.88 -13.23 10.43
CA SER A 79 -1.45 -11.84 10.57
C SER A 79 -0.74 -11.34 9.31
N ARG A 80 0.13 -12.16 8.72
CA ARG A 80 0.82 -11.87 7.45
C ARG A 80 -0.15 -11.74 6.27
N LEU A 81 -1.21 -12.55 6.22
CA LEU A 81 -2.25 -12.39 5.20
C LEU A 81 -2.96 -11.04 5.32
N HIS A 82 -3.21 -10.54 6.53
CA HIS A 82 -3.78 -9.20 6.71
C HIS A 82 -2.81 -8.10 6.25
N LEU A 83 -1.50 -8.24 6.52
CA LEU A 83 -0.49 -7.32 5.97
C LEU A 83 -0.47 -7.34 4.43
N LEU A 84 -0.67 -8.51 3.80
CA LEU A 84 -0.80 -8.62 2.35
C LEU A 84 -2.02 -7.86 1.82
N VAL A 85 -3.16 -7.91 2.53
CA VAL A 85 -4.36 -7.13 2.17
C VAL A 85 -4.05 -5.63 2.18
N ILE A 86 -3.34 -5.13 3.20
CA ILE A 86 -2.94 -3.72 3.29
C ILE A 86 -1.94 -3.36 2.18
N CYS A 87 -0.93 -4.20 1.93
CA CYS A 87 0.03 -4.00 0.85
C CYS A 87 -0.68 -3.85 -0.51
N ALA A 88 -1.62 -4.75 -0.78
CA ALA A 88 -2.39 -4.73 -2.01
C ALA A 88 -3.25 -3.45 -2.13
N ALA A 89 -3.89 -3.02 -1.05
CA ALA A 89 -4.67 -1.79 -1.02
C ALA A 89 -3.79 -0.55 -1.26
N ASN A 90 -2.58 -0.52 -0.69
CA ASN A 90 -1.61 0.56 -0.91
C ASN A 90 -1.19 0.65 -2.38
N LEU A 91 -0.85 -0.48 -3.01
CA LEU A 91 -0.50 -0.53 -4.43
C LEU A 91 -1.69 -0.12 -5.32
N GLU A 92 -2.90 -0.57 -4.99
CA GLU A 92 -4.11 -0.21 -5.73
C GLU A 92 -4.41 1.30 -5.65
N SER A 93 -4.32 1.88 -4.45
CA SER A 93 -4.45 3.32 -4.22
C SER A 93 -3.42 4.10 -5.02
N TYR A 94 -2.16 3.65 -5.01
CA TYR A 94 -1.08 4.28 -5.77
C TYR A 94 -1.36 4.25 -7.28
N LEU A 95 -1.71 3.08 -7.82
CA LEU A 95 -2.01 2.93 -9.26
C LEU A 95 -3.11 3.88 -9.71
N LYS A 96 -4.17 4.02 -8.91
CA LYS A 96 -5.28 4.94 -9.18
C LYS A 96 -4.80 6.39 -9.19
N GLU A 97 -4.07 6.80 -8.16
CA GLU A 97 -3.58 8.17 -7.99
C GLU A 97 -2.59 8.57 -9.09
N ILE A 98 -1.56 7.76 -9.34
CA ILE A 98 -0.56 8.06 -10.38
C ILE A 98 -1.15 8.04 -11.79
N THR A 99 -2.09 7.12 -12.06
CA THR A 99 -2.78 7.07 -13.37
C THR A 99 -3.60 8.33 -13.60
N PHE A 100 -4.35 8.77 -12.59
CA PHE A 100 -5.12 10.01 -12.67
C PHE A 100 -4.19 11.18 -12.99
N TRP A 101 -3.11 11.35 -12.21
CA TRP A 101 -2.20 12.48 -12.39
C TRP A 101 -1.42 12.43 -13.69
N HIS A 102 -1.06 11.24 -14.17
CA HIS A 102 -0.41 11.05 -15.46
C HIS A 102 -1.32 11.49 -16.61
N LEU A 103 -2.56 10.99 -16.65
CA LEU A 103 -3.54 11.35 -17.68
C LEU A 103 -3.89 12.84 -17.62
N TYR A 104 -4.12 13.37 -16.42
CA TYR A 104 -4.39 14.77 -16.19
C TYR A 104 -3.24 15.64 -16.71
N SER A 105 -1.99 15.25 -16.46
CA SER A 105 -0.80 15.97 -16.92
C SER A 105 -0.55 15.84 -18.42
N ASN A 106 -1.07 14.80 -19.07
CA ASN A 106 -1.03 14.65 -20.52
C ASN A 106 -2.14 15.41 -21.25
N GLY A 107 -2.96 16.18 -20.54
CA GLY A 107 -3.93 17.11 -21.14
C GLY A 107 -5.36 16.62 -21.15
N TYR A 108 -5.65 15.42 -20.63
CA TYR A 108 -7.02 14.89 -20.51
C TYR A 108 -7.79 15.53 -19.33
N LYS A 109 -7.77 16.86 -19.26
CA LYS A 109 -8.32 17.64 -18.15
C LYS A 109 -9.73 18.10 -18.50
N SER A 110 -10.68 17.89 -17.59
CA SER A 110 -11.99 18.51 -17.72
C SER A 110 -11.93 20.01 -17.40
N LYS A 111 -13.00 20.76 -17.71
CA LYS A 111 -13.17 22.15 -17.26
C LYS A 111 -13.14 22.28 -15.73
N ASN A 112 -13.50 21.23 -15.01
CA ASN A 112 -13.29 21.14 -13.57
C ASN A 112 -11.87 20.63 -13.31
N ALA A 113 -11.06 21.48 -12.65
CA ALA A 113 -9.64 21.21 -12.38
C ALA A 113 -9.37 19.91 -11.59
N LYS A 114 -10.40 19.26 -11.01
CA LYS A 114 -10.29 18.02 -10.24
C LYS A 114 -10.79 16.77 -10.97
N LYS A 115 -11.05 16.84 -12.28
CA LYS A 115 -11.59 15.69 -13.06
C LYS A 115 -10.89 15.53 -14.40
N LEU A 116 -10.81 14.28 -14.85
CA LEU A 116 -10.45 13.95 -16.23
C LEU A 116 -11.63 14.27 -17.16
N ASP A 117 -11.36 14.58 -18.42
CA ASP A 117 -12.40 14.66 -19.46
C ASP A 117 -12.93 13.25 -19.83
N ALA A 118 -13.87 13.16 -20.77
CA ALA A 118 -14.46 11.88 -21.17
C ALA A 118 -13.43 10.90 -21.75
N ILE A 119 -12.43 11.41 -22.48
CA ILE A 119 -11.39 10.60 -23.12
C ILE A 119 -10.42 10.07 -22.06
N GLY A 120 -9.94 10.95 -21.17
CA GLY A 120 -9.08 10.57 -20.05
C GLY A 120 -9.75 9.55 -19.13
N ASN A 121 -11.05 9.73 -18.83
CA ASN A 121 -11.80 8.74 -18.07
C ASN A 121 -11.89 7.41 -18.80
N ALA A 122 -12.14 7.39 -20.11
CA ALA A 122 -12.20 6.15 -20.89
C ALA A 122 -10.85 5.41 -20.90
N ILE A 123 -9.75 6.13 -21.12
CA ILE A 123 -8.38 5.57 -21.11
C ILE A 123 -8.03 5.03 -19.71
N GLY A 124 -8.30 5.81 -18.66
CA GLY A 124 -7.94 5.45 -17.28
C GLY A 124 -8.87 4.43 -16.63
N ARG A 125 -10.10 4.24 -17.14
CA ARG A 125 -11.14 3.39 -16.54
C ARG A 125 -10.65 2.02 -16.08
N PRO A 126 -9.85 1.26 -16.85
CA PRO A 126 -9.39 -0.07 -16.44
C PRO A 126 -8.55 -0.09 -15.15
N ILE A 127 -7.92 1.04 -14.79
CA ILE A 127 -7.17 1.21 -13.54
C ILE A 127 -8.03 1.93 -12.50
N LEU A 128 -8.64 3.06 -12.87
CA LEU A 128 -9.33 3.96 -11.96
C LEU A 128 -10.60 3.34 -11.35
N SER A 129 -11.33 2.53 -12.11
CA SER A 129 -12.64 1.97 -11.69
C SER A 129 -12.56 0.54 -11.13
N ARG A 130 -11.39 -0.09 -11.17
CA ARG A 130 -11.23 -1.49 -10.76
C ARG A 130 -10.52 -1.61 -9.42
N SER A 131 -10.94 -2.58 -8.61
CA SER A 131 -10.29 -2.95 -7.35
C SER A 131 -9.64 -4.34 -7.41
N SER A 132 -9.21 -4.72 -8.61
CA SER A 132 -8.66 -6.03 -8.91
C SER A 132 -7.24 -5.99 -9.45
N LEU A 133 -6.25 -5.73 -8.58
CA LEU A 133 -4.83 -5.47 -8.91
C LEU A 133 -4.27 -6.12 -10.18
N PRO A 134 -4.43 -7.43 -10.47
CA PRO A 134 -3.88 -8.02 -11.70
C PRO A 134 -4.31 -7.30 -12.98
N GLU A 135 -5.56 -6.84 -13.05
CA GLU A 135 -6.09 -6.15 -14.23
C GLU A 135 -5.54 -4.72 -14.35
N PRO A 136 -5.65 -3.82 -13.35
CA PRO A 136 -4.96 -2.54 -13.34
C PRO A 136 -3.46 -2.63 -13.64
N LEU A 137 -2.76 -3.67 -13.17
CA LEU A 137 -1.34 -3.87 -13.48
C LEU A 137 -1.08 -4.13 -14.96
N LYS A 138 -1.87 -4.99 -15.63
CA LYS A 138 -1.78 -5.20 -17.08
C LYS A 138 -1.99 -3.90 -17.85
N TYR A 139 -2.99 -3.11 -17.46
CA TYR A 139 -3.25 -1.82 -18.10
C TYR A 139 -2.18 -0.78 -17.79
N ALA A 140 -1.59 -0.80 -16.58
CA ALA A 140 -0.49 0.07 -16.22
C ALA A 140 0.76 -0.23 -17.07
N GLN A 141 1.05 -1.49 -17.38
CA GLN A 141 2.13 -1.83 -18.32
C GLN A 141 1.95 -1.16 -19.68
N LEU A 142 0.73 -1.19 -20.21
CA LEU A 142 0.41 -0.57 -21.49
C LEU A 142 0.46 0.97 -21.41
N LEU A 143 -0.16 1.54 -20.38
CA LEU A 143 -0.26 2.99 -20.20
C LEU A 143 1.10 3.65 -20.00
N PHE A 144 1.97 3.03 -19.19
CA PHE A 144 3.29 3.57 -18.88
C PHE A 144 4.39 3.01 -19.78
N HIS A 145 4.08 2.10 -20.70
CA HIS A 145 5.07 1.39 -21.54
C HIS A 145 6.17 0.73 -20.70
N LEU A 146 5.77 -0.11 -19.75
CA LEU A 146 6.64 -0.83 -18.83
C LEU A 146 6.42 -2.34 -18.93
N ASP A 147 7.48 -3.10 -18.71
CA ASP A 147 7.38 -4.55 -18.48
C ASP A 147 7.56 -4.85 -16.99
N PHE A 148 6.52 -5.40 -16.35
CA PHE A 148 6.60 -5.84 -14.95
C PHE A 148 7.11 -7.28 -14.82
N GLY A 149 7.23 -8.03 -15.92
CA GLY A 149 7.74 -9.39 -15.96
C GLY A 149 7.11 -10.28 -14.90
N THR A 150 7.96 -10.94 -14.10
CA THR A 150 7.52 -11.88 -13.05
C THR A 150 6.70 -11.23 -11.94
N ASN A 151 6.79 -9.90 -11.75
CA ASN A 151 5.98 -9.21 -10.75
C ASN A 151 4.48 -9.29 -11.08
N LEU A 152 4.09 -9.15 -12.35
CA LEU A 152 2.68 -9.29 -12.73
C LEU A 152 2.16 -10.68 -12.39
N THR A 153 2.93 -11.72 -12.73
CA THR A 153 2.58 -13.12 -12.43
C THR A 153 2.45 -13.36 -10.93
N LYS A 154 3.39 -12.84 -10.12
CA LYS A 154 3.30 -12.90 -8.65
C LYS A 154 2.01 -12.28 -8.12
N TRP A 155 1.62 -11.12 -8.65
CA TRP A 155 0.41 -10.41 -8.21
C TRP A 155 -0.89 -11.13 -8.56
N GLN A 156 -0.92 -12.01 -9.57
CA GLN A 156 -2.08 -12.87 -9.81
C GLN A 156 -2.35 -13.81 -8.63
N ARG A 157 -1.29 -14.42 -8.07
CA ARG A 157 -1.39 -15.30 -6.90
C ARG A 157 -1.65 -14.51 -5.62
N PHE A 158 -0.87 -13.46 -5.36
CA PHE A 158 -1.04 -12.63 -4.16
C PHE A 158 -2.44 -12.00 -4.07
N TYR A 159 -3.00 -11.58 -5.21
CA TYR A 159 -4.37 -11.04 -5.23
C TYR A 159 -5.42 -12.08 -4.81
N LYS A 160 -5.28 -13.33 -5.26
CA LYS A 160 -6.18 -14.42 -4.86
C LYS A 160 -6.06 -14.74 -3.36
N LEU A 161 -4.83 -14.75 -2.82
CA LEU A 161 -4.61 -14.92 -1.38
C LEU A 161 -5.22 -13.78 -0.55
N ARG A 162 -5.02 -12.53 -0.98
CA ARG A 162 -5.70 -11.35 -0.43
C ARG A 162 -7.22 -11.54 -0.42
N CYS A 163 -7.81 -11.95 -1.54
CA CYS A 163 -9.26 -12.12 -1.65
C CYS A 163 -9.76 -13.21 -0.69
N ALA A 164 -9.05 -14.33 -0.56
CA ALA A 164 -9.41 -15.38 0.38
C ALA A 164 -9.31 -14.90 1.84
N ALA A 165 -8.27 -14.12 2.17
CA ALA A 165 -8.13 -13.50 3.48
C ALA A 165 -9.28 -12.52 3.79
N ALA A 166 -9.62 -11.64 2.85
CA ALA A 166 -10.60 -10.59 3.05
C ALA A 166 -12.06 -11.08 3.05
N HIS A 167 -12.40 -12.07 2.22
CA HIS A 167 -13.80 -12.49 2.02
C HIS A 167 -14.17 -13.77 2.77
N ASN A 168 -13.22 -14.68 2.99
CA ASN A 168 -13.49 -15.98 3.61
C ASN A 168 -12.79 -16.11 4.98
N GLY A 169 -12.37 -14.98 5.58
CA GLY A 169 -11.63 -14.97 6.84
C GLY A 169 -10.27 -15.67 6.79
N GLY A 170 -9.72 -15.90 5.59
CA GLY A 170 -8.50 -16.67 5.38
C GLY A 170 -8.69 -18.17 5.49
N MET A 171 -9.90 -18.70 5.25
CA MET A 171 -10.16 -20.13 5.24
C MET A 171 -10.16 -20.70 3.82
N VAL A 172 -9.67 -21.93 3.67
CA VAL A 172 -9.72 -22.68 2.41
C VAL A 172 -11.15 -23.06 2.09
N THR A 173 -11.61 -22.64 0.92
CA THR A 173 -12.90 -23.04 0.33
C THR A 173 -12.65 -23.79 -0.96
N ALA A 174 -13.67 -24.49 -1.49
CA ALA A 174 -13.57 -25.15 -2.80
C ALA A 174 -13.17 -24.14 -3.91
N ARG A 175 -13.67 -22.91 -3.82
CA ARG A 175 -13.28 -21.82 -4.73
C ARG A 175 -11.81 -21.44 -4.56
N THR A 176 -11.31 -21.33 -3.33
CA THR A 176 -9.90 -21.03 -3.05
C THR A 176 -8.97 -22.05 -3.71
N LEU A 177 -9.28 -23.35 -3.60
CA LEU A 177 -8.47 -24.43 -4.20
C LEU A 177 -8.50 -24.39 -5.74
N LYS A 178 -9.65 -24.06 -6.33
CA LYS A 178 -9.77 -23.84 -7.78
C LYS A 178 -8.95 -22.64 -8.25
N ASP A 179 -9.00 -21.55 -7.49
CA ASP A 179 -8.33 -20.30 -7.84
C ASP A 179 -6.82 -20.35 -7.57
N ILE A 180 -6.36 -21.10 -6.57
CA ILE A 180 -4.96 -21.24 -6.14
C ILE A 180 -4.57 -22.73 -6.14
N PRO A 181 -4.25 -23.31 -7.32
CA PRO A 181 -4.05 -24.75 -7.45
C PRO A 181 -2.82 -25.29 -6.70
N ASP A 182 -1.85 -24.42 -6.39
CA ASP A 182 -0.63 -24.74 -5.64
C ASP A 182 -0.84 -24.69 -4.12
N LEU A 183 -2.04 -24.40 -3.64
CA LEU A 183 -2.34 -24.37 -2.21
C LEU A 183 -2.46 -25.80 -1.66
N THR A 184 -1.60 -26.13 -0.69
CA THR A 184 -1.55 -27.47 -0.07
C THR A 184 -2.46 -27.63 1.15
N SER A 185 -2.98 -26.52 1.69
CA SER A 185 -3.87 -26.55 2.85
C SER A 185 -5.20 -27.28 2.54
N PRO A 186 -5.68 -28.19 3.41
CA PRO A 186 -6.94 -28.90 3.19
C PRO A 186 -8.16 -27.98 3.22
N LEU A 187 -9.28 -28.46 2.70
CA LEU A 187 -10.56 -27.74 2.74
C LEU A 187 -10.95 -27.41 4.20
N HIS A 188 -11.48 -26.21 4.43
CA HIS A 188 -11.83 -25.69 5.76
C HIS A 188 -10.67 -25.49 6.73
N HIS A 189 -9.41 -25.60 6.28
CA HIS A 189 -8.27 -25.18 7.07
C HIS A 189 -7.93 -23.70 6.84
N PRO A 190 -7.22 -23.08 7.78
CA PRO A 190 -6.62 -21.76 7.59
C PRO A 190 -5.62 -21.75 6.43
N ILE A 191 -5.68 -20.68 5.65
CA ILE A 191 -4.66 -20.33 4.67
C ILE A 191 -3.52 -19.67 5.43
N GLY A 192 -2.30 -20.04 5.08
CA GLY A 192 -1.11 -19.35 5.56
C GLY A 192 -0.42 -18.56 4.46
N LEU A 193 0.36 -17.58 4.88
CA LEU A 193 1.34 -16.90 4.05
C LEU A 193 2.67 -16.98 4.77
N SER A 194 3.72 -17.49 4.12
CA SER A 194 5.06 -17.50 4.71
C SER A 194 5.67 -16.10 4.76
N TRP A 195 6.69 -15.92 5.60
CA TRP A 195 7.46 -14.68 5.64
C TRP A 195 8.10 -14.33 4.31
N LYS A 196 8.65 -15.33 3.63
CA LYS A 196 9.28 -15.17 2.31
C LYS A 196 8.28 -14.64 1.29
N GLU A 197 7.08 -15.22 1.24
CA GLU A 197 6.03 -14.77 0.32
C GLU A 197 5.56 -13.35 0.61
N LEU A 198 5.40 -12.97 1.89
CA LEU A 198 5.03 -11.59 2.23
C LEU A 198 6.13 -10.60 1.82
N LYS A 199 7.40 -10.92 2.11
CA LYS A 199 8.56 -10.09 1.69
C LYS A 199 8.60 -9.92 0.18
N ASP A 200 8.37 -11.01 -0.56
CA ASP A 200 8.33 -10.99 -2.03
C ASP A 200 7.18 -10.11 -2.55
N ALA A 201 6.02 -10.11 -1.87
CA ALA A 201 4.89 -9.25 -2.21
C ALA A 201 5.20 -7.76 -1.97
N LEU A 202 5.77 -7.42 -0.81
CA LEU A 202 6.18 -6.05 -0.46
C LEU A 202 7.21 -5.50 -1.45
N ALA A 203 8.26 -6.28 -1.72
CA ALA A 203 9.30 -5.90 -2.67
C ALA A 203 8.74 -5.76 -4.10
N SER A 204 7.80 -6.62 -4.49
CA SER A 204 7.13 -6.54 -5.79
C SER A 204 6.28 -5.28 -5.93
N ALA A 205 5.50 -4.91 -4.90
CA ALA A 205 4.74 -3.66 -4.88
C ALA A 205 5.64 -2.44 -5.04
N GLU A 206 6.74 -2.39 -4.29
CA GLU A 206 7.69 -1.29 -4.33
C GLU A 206 8.37 -1.18 -5.70
N HIS A 207 8.80 -2.31 -6.27
CA HIS A 207 9.41 -2.33 -7.60
C HIS A 207 8.46 -1.80 -8.68
N ILE A 208 7.20 -2.27 -8.69
CA ILE A 208 6.18 -1.78 -9.62
C ILE A 208 5.95 -0.28 -9.43
N ALA A 209 5.70 0.16 -8.20
CA ALA A 209 5.39 1.57 -7.92
C ALA A 209 6.55 2.49 -8.31
N LYS A 210 7.79 2.08 -8.00
CA LYS A 210 9.00 2.82 -8.37
C LYS A 210 9.18 2.90 -9.88
N ALA A 211 9.01 1.79 -10.60
CA ALA A 211 9.13 1.76 -12.07
C ALA A 211 8.09 2.68 -12.74
N ILE A 212 6.84 2.65 -12.27
CA ILE A 212 5.79 3.54 -12.74
C ILE A 212 6.15 4.99 -12.44
N ASP A 213 6.54 5.32 -11.20
CA ASP A 213 6.83 6.70 -10.81
C ASP A 213 7.98 7.28 -11.64
N GLN A 214 9.08 6.54 -11.79
CA GLN A 214 10.23 6.97 -12.60
C GLN A 214 9.86 7.24 -14.05
N LYS A 215 8.86 6.53 -14.58
CA LYS A 215 8.38 6.68 -15.95
C LYS A 215 7.35 7.80 -16.11
N ALA A 216 6.45 7.94 -15.14
CA ALA A 216 5.30 8.84 -15.19
C ALA A 216 5.62 10.25 -14.68
N THR A 217 6.54 10.39 -13.72
CA THR A 217 6.77 11.64 -13.02
C THR A 217 7.51 12.65 -13.88
N ASP A 218 6.97 13.86 -13.92
CA ASP A 218 7.62 15.02 -14.50
C ASP A 218 7.32 16.29 -13.67
N LYS A 219 7.78 17.45 -14.14
CA LYS A 219 7.52 18.72 -13.45
C LYS A 219 6.03 19.09 -13.48
N ARG A 220 5.34 18.83 -14.60
CA ARG A 220 3.94 19.20 -14.81
C ARG A 220 3.02 18.38 -13.91
N LEU A 221 3.29 17.09 -13.77
CA LEU A 221 2.60 16.17 -12.87
C LEU A 221 2.73 16.64 -11.43
N ARG A 222 3.97 16.79 -10.94
CA ARG A 222 4.21 17.24 -9.57
C ARG A 222 3.59 18.60 -9.26
N LEU A 223 3.59 19.51 -10.23
CA LEU A 223 2.93 20.81 -10.09
C LEU A 223 1.41 20.66 -9.97
N ASN A 224 0.79 19.80 -10.77
CA ASN A 224 -0.66 19.54 -10.69
C ASN A 224 -1.03 18.90 -9.35
N GLU A 225 -0.25 17.93 -8.88
CA GLU A 225 -0.44 17.32 -7.56
C GLU A 225 -0.37 18.39 -6.46
N VAL A 226 0.69 19.21 -6.44
CA VAL A 226 0.85 20.26 -5.41
C VAL A 226 -0.27 21.29 -5.45
N LYS A 227 -0.69 21.73 -6.63
CA LYS A 227 -1.83 22.65 -6.76
C LYS A 227 -3.10 22.05 -6.15
N HIS A 228 -3.35 20.77 -6.41
CA HIS A 228 -4.50 20.07 -5.85
C HIS A 228 -4.46 19.98 -4.33
N GLU A 229 -3.30 19.63 -3.75
CA GLU A 229 -3.11 19.62 -2.29
C GLU A 229 -3.37 20.97 -1.65
N LEU A 230 -2.87 22.04 -2.27
CA LEU A 230 -3.09 23.40 -1.78
C LEU A 230 -4.55 23.81 -1.87
N ASP A 231 -5.26 23.42 -2.93
CA ASP A 231 -6.71 23.63 -3.06
C ASP A 231 -7.50 22.88 -1.98
N GLU A 232 -7.08 21.65 -1.63
CA GLU A 232 -7.70 20.88 -0.54
C GLU A 232 -7.43 21.54 0.82
N LEU A 233 -6.19 21.93 1.10
CA LEU A 233 -5.85 22.68 2.31
C LEU A 233 -6.63 23.99 2.44
N LYS A 234 -6.79 24.74 1.34
CA LYS A 234 -7.62 25.95 1.28
C LYS A 234 -9.08 25.63 1.62
N SER A 235 -9.62 24.55 1.08
CA SER A 235 -11.02 24.16 1.30
C SER A 235 -11.35 23.78 2.75
N ILE A 236 -10.35 23.33 3.51
CA ILE A 236 -10.50 22.97 4.93
C ILE A 236 -9.94 24.02 5.88
N GLY A 237 -9.56 25.21 5.39
CA GLY A 237 -9.05 26.31 6.22
C GLY A 237 -7.64 26.09 6.78
N ASN A 238 -6.86 25.16 6.23
CA ASN A 238 -5.50 24.82 6.67
C ASN A 238 -4.42 25.25 5.66
N LEU A 239 -4.72 26.22 4.80
CA LEU A 239 -3.70 26.79 3.92
C LEU A 239 -2.67 27.55 4.78
N PRO A 240 -1.34 27.40 4.53
CA PRO A 240 -0.33 28.18 5.24
C PRO A 240 -0.52 29.69 5.01
N GLU A 241 0.22 30.53 5.73
CA GLU A 241 0.28 31.96 5.42
C GLU A 241 1.05 32.19 4.11
N LYS A 242 0.74 33.28 3.40
CA LYS A 242 1.33 33.59 2.09
C LYS A 242 2.85 33.66 2.14
N GLU A 243 3.41 34.26 3.18
CA GLU A 243 4.86 34.39 3.41
C GLU A 243 5.54 33.03 3.59
N ARG A 244 4.82 32.04 4.13
CA ARG A 244 5.34 30.69 4.44
C ARG A 244 5.00 29.64 3.37
N LEU A 245 4.18 29.98 2.37
CA LEU A 245 3.71 29.06 1.34
C LEU A 245 4.85 28.29 0.66
N TRP A 246 5.90 28.99 0.23
CA TRP A 246 7.00 28.35 -0.51
C TRP A 246 7.90 27.48 0.35
N GLU A 247 8.09 27.86 1.61
CA GLU A 247 8.78 27.02 2.59
C GLU A 247 7.98 25.74 2.82
N PHE A 248 6.67 25.88 3.05
CA PHE A 248 5.74 24.77 3.24
C PHE A 248 5.75 23.80 2.05
N ILE A 249 5.63 24.30 0.82
CA ILE A 249 5.66 23.49 -0.41
C ILE A 249 7.00 22.76 -0.55
N HIS A 250 8.11 23.42 -0.22
CA HIS A 250 9.43 22.79 -0.31
C HIS A 250 9.59 21.65 0.69
N GLN A 251 9.22 21.88 1.95
CA GLN A 251 9.39 20.93 3.04
C GLN A 251 8.42 19.75 2.90
N ASN A 252 7.14 20.00 2.63
CA ASN A 252 6.11 18.96 2.62
C ASN A 252 5.98 18.30 1.25
N TYR A 253 6.19 19.05 0.16
CA TYR A 253 5.96 18.55 -1.19
C TYR A 253 7.19 18.52 -2.08
N GLY A 254 8.39 18.92 -1.61
CA GLY A 254 9.65 18.73 -2.34
C GLY A 254 9.69 19.40 -3.72
N LEU A 255 8.77 20.31 -4.03
CA LEU A 255 8.69 20.96 -5.32
C LEU A 255 9.67 22.16 -5.35
N LYS A 256 10.71 22.05 -6.18
CA LYS A 256 11.78 23.05 -6.33
C LYS A 256 11.88 23.53 -7.78
N GLY A 257 12.57 24.65 -8.00
CA GLY A 257 12.90 25.14 -9.35
C GLY A 257 11.72 25.69 -10.15
N LEU A 258 10.71 26.26 -9.47
CA LEU A 258 9.62 26.99 -10.13
C LEU A 258 10.08 28.39 -10.57
N LYS A 259 9.69 28.79 -11.77
CA LYS A 259 9.89 30.14 -12.31
C LYS A 259 9.03 31.14 -11.53
N ARG A 260 9.48 32.39 -11.44
CA ARG A 260 8.75 33.48 -10.76
C ARG A 260 7.29 33.59 -11.21
N ARG A 261 7.02 33.48 -12.51
CA ARG A 261 5.65 33.50 -13.05
C ARG A 261 4.77 32.35 -12.56
N GLU A 262 5.33 31.14 -12.46
CA GLU A 262 4.59 29.97 -11.94
C GLU A 262 4.22 30.18 -10.47
N LYS A 263 5.15 30.78 -9.69
CA LYS A 263 4.92 31.12 -8.30
C LYS A 263 3.79 32.14 -8.12
N VAL A 264 3.89 33.26 -8.85
CA VAL A 264 2.87 34.32 -8.82
C VAL A 264 1.49 33.80 -9.20
N ASN A 265 1.40 32.93 -10.21
CA ASN A 265 0.11 32.34 -10.61
C ASN A 265 -0.48 31.44 -9.50
N ILE A 266 0.35 30.63 -8.84
CA ILE A 266 -0.13 29.79 -7.72
C ILE A 266 -0.61 30.67 -6.57
N GLU A 267 0.15 31.69 -6.20
CA GLU A 267 -0.25 32.60 -5.12
C GLU A 267 -1.57 33.29 -5.42
N ALA A 268 -1.76 33.79 -6.65
CA ALA A 268 -2.99 34.48 -7.06
C ALA A 268 -4.23 33.57 -7.14
N GLU A 269 -4.04 32.26 -7.35
CA GLU A 269 -5.15 31.28 -7.28
C GLU A 269 -5.55 30.99 -5.82
N LEU A 270 -4.59 31.11 -4.88
CA LEU A 270 -4.76 30.70 -3.49
C LEU A 270 -5.17 31.83 -2.54
N TYR A 271 -4.66 33.06 -2.71
CA TYR A 271 -4.93 34.24 -1.85
C TYR A 271 -5.44 35.42 -2.67
#